data_AF-A0AAX3PRS4-F1
#
_entry.id   AF-A0AAX3PRS4-F1
#
_cell.length_a   1.000
_cell.length_b   1.000
_cell.length_c   1.000
_cell.angle_alpha   90.00
_cell.angle_beta   90.00
_cell.angle_gamma   90.00
#
_symmetry.space_group_name_H-M   'P 1'
#
loop_
_entity.id
_entity.type
_entity.pdbx_description
1 polymer ?
#
loop_
_entity_poly.entity_id
_entity_poly.type
_entity_poly.pdbx_seq_one_letter_code
_entity_poly.pdbx_strand_id
1 'polypeptide(L)' 'MPGKSMMAISGGTYRGESGYAIGMSSISDNGRWVFKVSGSGNSRGDFGGTVGTGIQW' A
#
# COMPACT_ATOMS: atom_id res chain seq x y z
N MET A 1 -13.86 5.39 10.68
CA MET A 1 -14.01 6.86 10.65
C MET A 1 -13.56 7.34 9.27
N PRO A 2 -14.47 7.89 8.47
CA PRO A 2 -14.17 8.54 7.19
C PRO A 2 -13.15 9.68 7.34
N GLY A 3 -12.43 10.03 6.27
CA GLY A 3 -11.37 11.07 6.30
C GLY A 3 -10.04 10.60 6.93
N LYS A 4 -9.89 9.31 7.25
CA LYS A 4 -8.66 8.78 7.85
C LYS A 4 -7.67 8.29 6.81
N SER A 5 -6.42 8.68 7.01
CA SER A 5 -5.27 8.17 6.29
C SER A 5 -4.52 7.13 7.12
N MET A 6 -3.92 6.16 6.45
CA MET A 6 -3.09 5.12 7.05
C MET A 6 -1.76 5.08 6.30
N MET A 7 -0.67 4.95 7.05
CA MET A 7 0.62 4.52 6.52
C MET A 7 0.94 3.14 7.07
N ALA A 8 1.53 2.29 6.24
CA ALA A 8 1.89 0.93 6.57
C ALA A 8 3.28 0.60 6.01
N ILE A 9 4.02 -0.23 6.72
CA ILE A 9 5.26 -0.84 6.28
C ILE A 9 5.17 -2.34 6.52
N SER A 10 5.71 -3.14 5.61
CA SER A 10 5.76 -4.59 5.71
C SER A 10 7.08 -5.13 5.14
N GLY A 11 7.41 -6.35 5.55
CA GLY A 11 8.55 -7.10 5.05
C GLY A 11 8.22 -8.58 4.97
N GLY A 12 8.92 -9.32 4.13
CA GLY A 12 8.70 -10.74 3.93
C GLY A 12 9.87 -11.42 3.25
N THR A 13 9.81 -12.75 3.17
CA THR A 13 10.80 -13.55 2.45
C THR A 13 10.09 -14.47 1.47
N TYR A 14 10.67 -14.68 0.30
CA TYR A 14 10.15 -15.58 -0.73
C TYR A 14 11.30 -16.18 -1.55
N ARG A 15 11.33 -17.52 -1.68
CA ARG A 15 12.36 -18.25 -2.45
C ARG A 15 13.81 -17.83 -2.13
N GLY A 16 14.11 -17.65 -0.84
CA GLY A 16 15.45 -17.25 -0.37
C GLY A 16 15.77 -15.76 -0.57
N GLU A 17 14.79 -14.96 -0.99
CA GLU A 17 14.92 -13.52 -1.16
C GLU A 17 14.14 -12.76 -0.09
N SER A 18 14.66 -11.63 0.37
CA SER A 18 13.95 -10.74 1.29
C SER A 18 13.35 -9.55 0.55
N GLY A 19 12.16 -9.12 0.93
CA GLY A 19 11.46 -7.98 0.36
C GLY A 19 10.83 -7.08 1.41
N TYR A 20 10.58 -5.83 1.04
CA TYR A 20 9.90 -4.84 1.85
C TYR A 20 8.89 -4.06 1.01
N ALA A 21 7.85 -3.56 1.66
CA ALA A 21 6.88 -2.68 1.04
C ALA A 21 6.42 -1.59 2.02
N ILE A 22 6.13 -0.42 1.47
CA ILE A 22 5.49 0.68 2.17
C ILE A 22 4.22 1.05 1.42
N GLY A 23 3.18 1.41 2.17
CA GLY A 23 1.89 1.75 1.60
C GLY A 23 1.25 2.91 2.33
N MET A 24 0.53 3.73 1.59
CA MET A 24 -0.35 4.74 2.15
C MET A 24 -1.75 4.54 1.60
N SER A 25 -2.75 4.82 2.43
CA SER A 25 -4.14 4.81 2.00
C SER A 25 -4.90 5.95 2.66
N SER A 26 -5.97 6.39 2.00
CA SER A 26 -6.86 7.42 2.55
C SER A 26 -8.29 7.14 2.11
N ILE A 27 -9.25 7.47 2.98
CA ILE A 27 -10.68 7.35 2.70
C ILE A 27 -11.26 8.75 2.65
N SER A 28 -12.08 9.05 1.64
CA SER A 28 -12.79 10.32 1.54
C SER A 28 -13.67 10.59 2.76
N ASP A 29 -13.98 11.86 3.01
CA ASP A 29 -14.78 12.28 4.17
C ASP A 29 -16.20 11.70 4.17
N ASN A 30 -16.77 11.45 2.99
CA ASN A 30 -18.05 10.77 2.83
C ASN A 30 -17.94 9.24 2.95
N GLY A 31 -16.75 8.70 3.19
CA GLY A 31 -16.49 7.27 3.35
C GLY A 31 -16.54 6.46 2.05
N ARG A 32 -17.00 7.03 0.93
CA ARG A 32 -17.31 6.25 -0.28
C ARG A 32 -16.08 5.89 -1.10
N TRP A 33 -15.02 6.68 -1.07
CA TRP A 33 -13.83 6.47 -1.89
C TRP A 33 -12.64 6.09 -1.04
N VAL A 34 -11.87 5.09 -1.49
CA VAL A 34 -10.65 4.62 -0.85
C VAL A 34 -9.51 4.70 -1.85
N PHE A 35 -8.48 5.47 -1.54
CA PHE A 35 -7.26 5.56 -2.32
C PHE A 35 -6.15 4.75 -1.66
N LYS A 36 -5.31 4.11 -2.47
CA LYS A 36 -4.14 3.35 -2.01
C LYS A 36 -2.96 3.62 -2.94
N VAL A 37 -1.79 3.78 -2.36
CA VAL A 37 -0.51 3.79 -3.06
C VAL A 37 0.45 2.90 -2.29
N SER A 38 1.25 2.12 -2.99
CA SER A 38 2.31 1.33 -2.37
C SER A 38 3.56 1.27 -3.24
N GLY A 39 4.70 1.11 -2.59
CA GLY A 39 5.99 0.86 -3.21
C GLY A 39 6.67 -0.31 -2.52
N SER A 40 7.41 -1.10 -3.27
CA SER A 40 8.13 -2.27 -2.75
C SER A 40 9.50 -2.41 -3.37
N GLY A 41 10.40 -3.06 -2.63
CA GLY A 41 11.73 -3.44 -3.09
C GLY A 41 12.13 -4.80 -2.55
N ASN A 42 13.12 -5.44 -3.18
CA ASN A 42 13.67 -6.71 -2.72
C ASN A 42 15.21 -6.70 -2.68
N SER A 43 15.79 -7.75 -2.10
CA SER A 43 17.24 -7.89 -1.95
C SER A 43 17.99 -8.13 -3.25
N ARG A 44 17.30 -8.45 -4.36
CA ARG A 44 17.90 -8.51 -5.71
C ARG A 44 17.96 -7.15 -6.40
N GLY A 45 17.36 -6.12 -5.81
CA GLY A 45 17.34 -4.76 -6.36
C GLY A 45 16.19 -4.53 -7.35
N ASP A 46 15.17 -5.39 -7.38
CA ASP A 46 13.93 -5.11 -8.08
C ASP A 46 13.05 -4.17 -7.25
N PHE A 47 12.39 -3.23 -7.93
CA PHE A 47 11.47 -2.28 -7.31
C PHE A 47 10.16 -2.23 -8.08
N GLY A 48 9.08 -1.93 -7.37
CA GLY A 48 7.76 -1.83 -7.93
C GLY A 48 6.89 -0.83 -7.17
N GLY A 49 5.82 -0.38 -7.82
CA GLY A 49 4.85 0.50 -7.21
C GLY A 49 3.46 0.26 -7.78
N THR A 50 2.44 0.51 -6.95
CA THR A 50 1.05 0.40 -7.36
C THR A 50 0.25 1.58 -6.83
N VAL A 51 -0.76 1.99 -7.59
CA VAL A 51 -1.79 2.93 -7.14
C VAL A 51 -3.14 2.31 -7.41
N GLY A 52 -4.12 2.58 -6.56
CA GLY A 52 -5.46 2.04 -6.71
C GLY A 52 -6.50 2.93 -6.06
N THR A 53 -7.72 2.81 -6.56
CA THR A 53 -8.91 3.44 -5.97
C THR A 53 -10.02 2.42 -5.88
N GLY A 54 -10.90 2.57 -4.89
CA GLY A 54 -12.05 1.70 -4.68
C GLY A 54 -13.24 2.51 -4.18
N ILE A 55 -14.44 2.05 -4.50
CA ILE A 55 -15.69 2.63 -4.03
C ILE A 55 -16.34 1.62 -3.09
N GLN A 56 -16.75 2.09 -1.91
CA GLN A 56 -17.65 1.36 -1.01
C GLN A 56 -19.00 2.10 -0.93
N TRP A 57 -20.08 1.34 -0.85
CA TRP A 57 -21.46 1.82 -0.75
C TRP A 57 -22.15 1.22 0.48
#